data_AF-A0A7M3SUR9-F1
#
_entry.id   AF-A0A7M3SUR9-F1
#
_cell.length_a   1.000
_cell.length_b   1.000
_cell.length_c   1.000
_cell.angle_alpha   90.00
_cell.angle_beta   90.00
_cell.angle_gamma   90.00
#
_symmetry.space_group_name_H-M   'P 1'
#
loop_
_entity.id
_entity.type
_entity.pdbx_description
1 polymer ?
#
loop_
_entity_poly.entity_id
_entity_poly.type
_entity_poly.pdbx_seq_one_letter_code
_entity_poly.pdbx_strand_id
1 'polypeptide(L)'
;MAAAFVAVVLGGIGPAAAAPPSPDPAQPANGQSAPGYRTERTVTPPLSPIQVPPPIVTGGDARSRTVVYRAYPFLADWLHRAIGRQPWEIRGAARISFLNPADGKTVVINPNGHCDFTDGHHVGRGRALAPIVVDAGGFAVRIEPRAHRV
;
A
#
# COMPACT_ATOMS: atom_id res chain seq x y z
N MET A 1 -53.80 29.15 10.60
CA MET A 1 -52.57 29.39 9.83
C MET A 1 -51.56 28.33 10.23
N ALA A 2 -51.24 27.39 9.35
CA ALA A 2 -50.23 26.35 9.60
C ALA A 2 -49.01 26.67 8.73
N ALA A 3 -47.87 26.92 9.36
CA ALA A 3 -46.62 27.21 8.68
C ALA A 3 -46.00 25.90 8.19
N ALA A 4 -45.78 25.78 6.88
CA ALA A 4 -45.04 24.68 6.28
C ALA A 4 -43.54 24.92 6.45
N PHE A 5 -42.87 24.08 7.24
CA PHE A 5 -41.42 24.03 7.30
C PHE A 5 -40.89 23.27 6.07
N VAL A 6 -40.27 23.99 5.14
CA VAL A 6 -39.50 23.39 4.06
C VAL A 6 -38.13 23.01 4.62
N ALA A 7 -37.94 21.72 4.89
CA ALA A 7 -36.63 21.17 5.23
C ALA A 7 -35.79 21.10 3.95
N VAL A 8 -34.86 22.05 3.79
CA VAL A 8 -33.82 21.97 2.77
C VAL A 8 -32.81 20.91 3.22
N VAL A 9 -32.94 19.70 2.68
CA VAL A 9 -31.90 18.68 2.80
C VAL A 9 -30.72 19.13 1.92
N LEU A 10 -29.75 19.81 2.54
CA LEU A 10 -28.43 20.01 1.95
C LEU A 10 -27.78 18.63 1.85
N GLY A 11 -27.94 17.98 0.70
CA GLY A 11 -27.22 16.77 0.36
C GLY A 11 -25.72 17.05 0.37
N GLY A 12 -25.07 16.72 1.48
CA GLY A 12 -23.62 16.75 1.57
C GLY A 12 -23.07 15.73 0.58
N ILE A 13 -22.43 16.23 -0.49
CA ILE A 13 -21.58 15.43 -1.37
C ILE A 13 -20.31 15.14 -0.58
N GLY A 14 -20.39 14.22 0.38
CA GLY A 14 -19.21 13.68 1.03
C GLY A 14 -18.35 12.97 -0.02
N PRO A 15 -17.01 13.13 0.00
CA PRO A 15 -16.17 12.37 -0.91
C PRO A 15 -16.46 10.88 -0.66
N ALA A 16 -16.78 10.14 -1.72
CA ALA A 16 -16.93 8.70 -1.64
C ALA A 16 -15.67 8.14 -0.95
N ALA A 17 -15.85 7.50 0.21
CA ALA A 17 -14.74 6.94 0.97
C ALA A 17 -13.99 5.97 0.05
N ALA A 18 -12.76 6.35 -0.32
CA ALA A 18 -11.98 5.55 -1.24
C ALA A 18 -11.71 4.19 -0.58
N ALA A 19 -12.05 3.11 -1.28
CA ALA A 19 -11.95 1.74 -0.76
C ALA A 19 -10.61 1.52 -0.04
N PRO A 20 -10.57 0.82 1.10
CA PRO A 20 -9.33 0.59 1.83
C PRO A 20 -8.25 0.00 0.89
N PRO A 21 -6.98 0.41 1.02
CA PRO A 21 -5.92 -0.16 0.22
C PRO A 21 -5.86 -1.67 0.47
N SER A 22 -5.70 -2.44 -0.61
CA SER A 22 -5.51 -3.89 -0.55
C SER A 22 -4.08 -4.22 -0.98
N PRO A 23 -3.38 -5.14 -0.30
CA PRO A 23 -2.08 -5.62 -0.76
C PRO A 23 -2.15 -6.15 -2.19
N ASP A 24 -1.14 -5.85 -2.98
CA ASP A 24 -0.97 -6.40 -4.33
C ASP A 24 -0.74 -7.92 -4.24
N PRO A 25 -1.67 -8.76 -4.74
CA PRO A 25 -1.52 -10.21 -4.67
C PRO A 25 -0.39 -10.74 -5.55
N ALA A 26 0.00 -9.99 -6.60
CA ALA A 26 1.01 -10.40 -7.58
C ALA A 26 2.44 -9.96 -7.21
N GLN A 27 2.61 -9.11 -6.19
CA GLN A 27 3.93 -8.70 -5.72
C GLN A 27 4.70 -9.91 -5.15
N PRO A 28 5.89 -10.24 -5.69
CA PRO A 28 6.77 -11.24 -5.09
C PRO A 28 7.23 -10.84 -3.68
N ALA A 29 7.54 -11.83 -2.84
CA ALA A 29 8.07 -11.57 -1.50
C ALA A 29 9.50 -11.02 -1.56
N ASN A 30 9.90 -10.33 -0.49
CA ASN A 30 11.30 -10.05 -0.14
C ASN A 30 12.10 -9.33 -1.23
N GLY A 31 11.45 -8.52 -2.05
CA GLY A 31 12.10 -7.78 -3.12
C GLY A 31 12.59 -8.67 -4.27
N GLN A 32 12.05 -9.87 -4.45
CA GLN A 32 12.30 -10.66 -5.64
C GLN A 32 11.79 -9.94 -6.89
N SER A 33 12.61 -9.93 -7.95
CA SER A 33 12.24 -9.33 -9.22
C SER A 33 11.24 -10.18 -10.00
N ALA A 34 10.28 -9.53 -10.65
CA ALA A 34 9.35 -10.13 -11.61
C ALA A 34 8.94 -9.11 -12.67
N PRO A 35 8.29 -9.51 -13.78
CA PRO A 35 7.68 -8.55 -14.71
C PRO A 35 6.73 -7.61 -13.95
N GLY A 36 6.98 -6.30 -14.01
CA GLY A 36 6.22 -5.29 -13.25
C GLY A 36 6.76 -4.96 -11.86
N TYR A 37 7.74 -5.72 -11.36
CA TYR A 37 8.39 -5.54 -10.06
C TYR A 37 9.91 -5.61 -10.25
N ARG A 38 10.52 -4.49 -10.67
CA ARG A 38 11.97 -4.39 -10.90
C ARG A 38 12.66 -3.89 -9.64
N THR A 39 13.41 -4.74 -8.95
CA THR A 39 14.05 -4.38 -7.67
C THR A 39 15.55 -4.17 -7.79
N GLU A 40 16.12 -4.33 -9.00
CA GLU A 40 17.56 -4.24 -9.26
C GLU A 40 18.12 -2.82 -9.11
N ARG A 41 17.24 -1.81 -9.11
CA ARG A 41 17.59 -0.40 -8.89
C ARG A 41 16.68 0.17 -7.83
N THR A 42 17.27 0.65 -6.75
CA THR A 42 16.54 1.29 -5.65
C THR A 42 16.93 2.77 -5.56
N VAL A 43 15.99 3.61 -5.13
CA VAL A 43 16.22 5.04 -4.90
C VAL A 43 16.73 5.32 -3.49
N THR A 44 16.59 4.35 -2.59
CA THR A 44 17.08 4.40 -1.22
C THR A 44 18.57 4.07 -1.15
N PRO A 45 19.31 4.62 -0.17
CA PRO A 45 20.71 4.25 0.05
C PRO A 45 20.89 2.74 0.32
N PRO A 46 22.06 2.15 -0.02
CA PRO A 46 22.31 0.72 0.19
C PRO A 46 22.16 0.24 1.64
N LEU A 47 22.47 1.09 2.62
CA LEU A 47 22.35 0.77 4.05
C LEU A 47 20.94 0.99 4.63
N SER A 48 19.99 1.48 3.82
CA SER A 48 18.62 1.63 4.27
C SER A 48 18.02 0.25 4.62
N PRO A 49 17.33 0.11 5.77
CA PRO A 49 16.63 -1.13 6.12
C PRO A 49 15.46 -1.43 5.18
N ILE A 50 14.95 -0.41 4.51
CA ILE A 50 13.87 -0.51 3.52
C ILE A 50 14.45 -0.06 2.18
N GLN A 51 14.33 -0.92 1.19
CA GLN A 51 14.71 -0.66 -0.17
C GLN A 51 13.48 -0.30 -1.00
N VAL A 52 13.55 0.78 -1.77
CA VAL A 52 12.43 1.28 -2.57
C VAL A 52 12.84 1.37 -4.03
N PRO A 53 12.25 0.58 -4.94
CA PRO A 53 12.42 0.78 -6.37
C PRO A 53 11.79 2.09 -6.87
N PRO A 54 12.20 2.63 -8.04
CA PRO A 54 11.50 3.74 -8.67
C PRO A 54 9.98 3.47 -8.77
N PRO A 55 9.13 4.43 -8.35
CA PRO A 55 7.70 4.22 -8.40
C PRO A 55 7.19 4.19 -9.84
N ILE A 56 6.14 3.39 -10.07
CA ILE A 56 5.35 3.43 -11.30
C ILE A 56 4.38 4.60 -11.18
N VAL A 57 4.53 5.58 -12.08
CA VAL A 57 3.71 6.78 -12.11
C VAL A 57 2.65 6.66 -13.20
N THR A 58 1.40 6.90 -12.85
CA THR A 58 0.27 6.88 -13.80
C THR A 58 -0.64 8.09 -13.60
N GLY A 59 -1.37 8.48 -14.65
CA GLY A 59 -2.22 9.67 -14.64
C GLY A 59 -1.41 10.97 -14.67
N GLY A 60 -2.03 12.07 -14.25
CA GLY A 60 -1.39 13.39 -14.23
C GLY A 60 -1.26 14.10 -15.58
N ASP A 61 -1.80 13.51 -16.65
CA ASP A 61 -1.85 14.08 -17.98
C ASP A 61 -2.96 15.14 -18.11
N ALA A 62 -3.16 15.69 -19.32
CA ALA A 62 -4.18 16.71 -19.57
C ALA A 62 -5.63 16.23 -19.31
N ARG A 63 -5.86 14.92 -19.17
CA ARG A 63 -7.18 14.30 -18.99
C ARG A 63 -7.41 13.83 -17.55
N SER A 64 -6.35 13.61 -16.76
CA SER A 64 -6.44 13.23 -15.35
C SER A 64 -5.73 14.21 -14.44
N ARG A 65 -6.50 14.86 -13.56
CA ARG A 65 -5.96 15.65 -12.44
C ARG A 65 -5.41 14.79 -11.30
N THR A 66 -5.46 13.46 -11.42
CA THR A 66 -4.94 12.54 -10.40
C THR A 66 -3.65 11.91 -10.88
N VAL A 67 -2.59 12.04 -10.07
CA VAL A 67 -1.30 11.38 -10.24
C VAL A 67 -1.21 10.26 -9.21
N VAL A 68 -0.94 9.04 -9.68
CA VAL A 68 -0.78 7.88 -8.80
C VAL A 68 0.66 7.38 -8.86
N TYR A 69 1.32 7.38 -7.71
CA TYR A 69 2.63 6.79 -7.48
C TYR A 69 2.46 5.44 -6.83
N ARG A 70 2.72 4.36 -7.57
CA ARG A 70 2.74 3.00 -7.02
C ARG A 70 4.17 2.57 -6.76
N ALA A 71 4.47 2.18 -5.53
CA ALA A 71 5.81 1.75 -5.13
C ALA A 71 5.77 0.37 -4.50
N TYR A 72 6.87 -0.37 -4.58
CA TYR A 72 7.00 -1.72 -4.02
C TYR A 72 8.20 -1.81 -3.06
N PRO A 73 8.14 -1.15 -1.90
CA PRO A 73 9.17 -1.27 -0.89
C PRO A 73 9.36 -2.72 -0.42
N PHE A 74 10.59 -3.07 -0.08
CA PHE A 74 10.95 -4.35 0.51
C PHE A 74 12.02 -4.18 1.60
N LEU A 75 12.10 -5.13 2.54
CA LEU A 75 13.17 -5.15 3.52
C LEU A 75 14.49 -5.46 2.82
N ALA A 76 15.54 -4.72 3.16
CA ALA A 76 16.88 -4.98 2.63
C ALA A 76 17.32 -6.41 3.01
N ASP A 77 18.02 -7.08 2.08
CA ASP A 77 18.47 -8.47 2.27
C ASP A 77 19.29 -8.67 3.55
N TRP A 78 20.16 -7.71 3.90
CA TRP A 78 20.94 -7.77 5.14
C TRP A 78 20.04 -7.81 6.39
N LEU A 79 18.95 -7.04 6.38
CA LEU A 79 18.01 -6.98 7.51
C LEU A 79 17.13 -8.22 7.53
N HIS A 80 16.68 -8.68 6.36
CA HIS A 80 15.92 -9.92 6.24
C HIS A 80 16.72 -11.11 6.81
N ARG A 81 18.01 -11.22 6.47
CA ARG A 81 18.92 -12.22 7.04
C ARG A 81 19.14 -12.05 8.55
N ALA A 82 19.22 -10.82 9.05
CA ALA A 82 19.40 -10.56 10.48
C ALA A 82 18.19 -10.94 11.34
N ILE A 83 16.96 -10.79 10.81
CA ILE A 83 15.73 -11.24 11.48
C ILE A 83 15.67 -12.78 11.52
N GLY A 84 16.16 -13.44 10.46
CA GLY A 84 16.16 -14.88 10.33
C GLY A 84 14.77 -15.47 10.07
N ARG A 85 14.72 -16.80 10.01
CA ARG A 85 13.49 -17.52 9.66
C ARG A 85 12.43 -17.41 10.74
N GLN A 86 11.23 -17.05 10.35
CA GLN A 86 10.05 -16.96 11.21
C GLN A 86 8.83 -17.59 10.52
N PRO A 87 7.85 -18.13 11.25
CA PRO A 87 6.65 -18.74 10.67
C PRO A 87 5.62 -17.70 10.21
N TRP A 88 6.05 -16.58 9.61
CA TRP A 88 5.18 -15.45 9.30
C TRP A 88 5.39 -14.93 7.87
N GLU A 89 4.29 -14.60 7.21
CA GLU A 89 4.24 -13.79 5.99
C GLU A 89 3.42 -12.55 6.29
N ILE A 90 3.87 -11.40 5.80
CA ILE A 90 3.23 -10.10 5.99
C ILE A 90 3.10 -9.42 4.64
N ARG A 91 1.86 -9.14 4.24
CA ARG A 91 1.55 -8.29 3.08
C ARG A 91 0.95 -6.98 3.55
N GLY A 92 1.33 -5.88 2.90
CA GLY A 92 0.87 -4.56 3.29
C GLY A 92 0.56 -3.68 2.09
N ALA A 93 -0.43 -2.81 2.24
CA ALA A 93 -0.67 -1.69 1.35
C ALA A 93 -0.98 -0.45 2.16
N ALA A 94 -0.49 0.70 1.70
CA ALA A 94 -0.91 1.99 2.21
C ALA A 94 -1.45 2.87 1.08
N ARG A 95 -2.13 3.93 1.48
CA ARG A 95 -2.54 5.04 0.63
C ARG A 95 -2.29 6.34 1.38
N ILE A 96 -1.62 7.28 0.73
CA ILE A 96 -1.62 8.70 1.11
C ILE A 96 -2.24 9.46 -0.05
N SER A 97 -3.23 10.31 0.22
CA SER A 97 -3.90 11.14 -0.77
C SER A 97 -3.93 12.58 -0.32
N PHE A 98 -3.46 13.49 -1.15
CA PHE A 98 -3.47 14.93 -0.87
C PHE A 98 -3.59 15.75 -2.16
N LEU A 99 -4.02 17.00 -2.04
CA LEU A 99 -4.01 17.97 -3.13
C LEU A 99 -2.64 18.65 -3.18
N ASN A 100 -1.94 18.56 -4.30
CA ASN A 100 -0.70 19.29 -4.52
C ASN A 100 -1.01 20.78 -4.72
N PRO A 101 -0.53 21.68 -3.84
CA PRO A 101 -0.83 23.10 -3.96
C PRO A 101 -0.15 23.77 -5.16
N ALA A 102 0.93 23.17 -5.70
CA ALA A 102 1.70 23.78 -6.78
C ALA A 102 0.98 23.71 -8.14
N ASP A 103 0.26 22.62 -8.42
CA ASP A 103 -0.39 22.37 -9.71
C ASP A 103 -1.88 22.00 -9.59
N GLY A 104 -2.42 21.97 -8.37
CA GLY A 104 -3.83 21.65 -8.10
C GLY A 104 -4.21 20.19 -8.41
N LYS A 105 -3.24 19.29 -8.59
CA LYS A 105 -3.50 17.88 -8.87
C LYS A 105 -3.68 17.09 -7.58
N THR A 106 -4.55 16.09 -7.61
CA THR A 106 -4.62 15.09 -6.53
C THR A 106 -3.46 14.11 -6.69
N VAL A 107 -2.67 13.95 -5.65
CA VAL A 107 -1.55 13.00 -5.59
C VAL A 107 -1.96 11.84 -4.69
N VAL A 108 -1.81 10.63 -5.22
CA VAL A 108 -2.05 9.38 -4.50
C VAL A 108 -0.75 8.57 -4.47
N ILE A 109 -0.28 8.24 -3.28
CA ILE A 109 0.90 7.39 -3.06
C ILE A 109 0.44 6.06 -2.50
N ASN A 110 0.70 4.97 -3.23
CA ASN A 110 0.25 3.61 -2.92
C ASN A 110 1.45 2.65 -2.81
N PRO A 111 2.17 2.64 -1.67
CA PRO A 111 3.21 1.65 -1.45
C PRO A 111 2.60 0.28 -1.10
N ASN A 112 3.18 -0.78 -1.66
CA ASN A 112 2.83 -2.17 -1.38
C ASN A 112 4.08 -2.94 -0.94
N GLY A 113 3.96 -3.69 0.15
CA GLY A 113 5.06 -4.48 0.71
C GLY A 113 4.67 -5.94 0.86
N HIS A 114 5.65 -6.83 0.69
CA HIS A 114 5.48 -8.26 0.92
C HIS A 114 6.76 -8.83 1.52
N CYS A 115 6.66 -9.32 2.76
CA CYS A 115 7.73 -10.01 3.46
C CYS A 115 7.30 -11.44 3.77
N ASP A 116 8.05 -12.43 3.32
CA ASP A 116 7.90 -13.84 3.68
C ASP A 116 9.13 -14.27 4.49
N PHE A 117 8.96 -14.40 5.80
CA PHE A 117 10.05 -14.78 6.70
C PHE A 117 10.26 -16.29 6.78
N THR A 118 9.47 -17.10 6.07
CA THR A 118 9.68 -18.55 6.01
C THR A 118 10.79 -18.93 5.03
N ASP A 119 11.28 -17.97 4.23
CA ASP A 119 12.18 -18.17 3.10
C ASP A 119 11.62 -19.18 2.07
N GLY A 120 10.29 -19.19 1.87
CA GLY A 120 9.61 -20.17 1.02
C GLY A 120 9.47 -21.57 1.61
N HIS A 121 9.93 -21.80 2.85
CA HIS A 121 9.79 -23.08 3.54
C HIS A 121 8.51 -23.09 4.38
N HIS A 122 7.37 -23.27 3.73
CA HIS A 122 6.08 -23.40 4.41
C HIS A 122 5.15 -24.39 3.72
N VAL A 123 4.25 -25.00 4.50
CA VAL A 123 3.24 -25.93 3.98
C VAL A 123 1.92 -25.19 3.71
N GLY A 124 1.46 -25.26 2.47
CA GLY A 124 0.18 -24.72 2.05
C GLY A 124 0.14 -23.18 2.11
N ARG A 125 -1.08 -22.62 2.16
CA ARG A 125 -1.32 -21.18 2.09
C ARG A 125 -1.23 -20.45 3.43
N GLY A 126 -0.83 -21.11 4.52
CA GLY A 126 -0.84 -20.52 5.87
C GLY A 126 -2.23 -20.12 6.40
N ARG A 127 -2.30 -19.79 7.69
CA ARG A 127 -3.49 -19.28 8.38
C ARG A 127 -3.47 -17.75 8.38
N ALA A 128 -4.47 -17.12 7.77
CA ALA A 128 -4.63 -15.68 7.87
C ALA A 128 -4.88 -15.27 9.33
N LEU A 129 -4.22 -14.20 9.77
CA LEU A 129 -4.44 -13.58 11.07
C LEU A 129 -5.33 -12.34 10.91
N ALA A 130 -5.76 -11.77 12.04
CA ALA A 130 -6.52 -10.53 12.04
C ALA A 130 -5.70 -9.42 11.35
N PRO A 131 -6.26 -8.73 10.33
CA PRO A 131 -5.55 -7.66 9.66
C PRO A 131 -5.44 -6.43 10.56
N ILE A 132 -4.36 -5.68 10.41
CA ILE A 132 -4.22 -4.35 11.01
C ILE A 132 -4.71 -3.35 9.97
N VAL A 133 -5.75 -2.59 10.32
CA VAL A 133 -6.36 -1.60 9.42
C VAL A 133 -6.37 -0.25 10.11
N VAL A 134 -5.84 0.76 9.42
CA VAL A 134 -5.92 2.16 9.82
C VAL A 134 -6.55 2.92 8.66
N ASP A 135 -7.60 3.69 8.94
CA ASP A 135 -8.18 4.64 8.00
C ASP A 135 -8.36 5.97 8.73
N ALA A 136 -7.60 6.97 8.28
CA ALA A 136 -7.59 8.33 8.79
C ALA A 136 -7.84 9.33 7.65
N GLY A 137 -8.71 8.96 6.69
CA GLY A 137 -9.11 9.82 5.57
C GLY A 137 -8.02 9.90 4.50
N GLY A 138 -7.21 10.97 4.54
CA GLY A 138 -6.10 11.16 3.59
C GLY A 138 -5.02 10.08 3.70
N PHE A 139 -5.02 9.29 4.77
CA PHE A 139 -4.11 8.19 5.01
C PHE A 139 -4.89 6.91 5.31
N ALA A 140 -4.49 5.80 4.69
CA ALA A 140 -4.99 4.47 5.02
C ALA A 140 -3.88 3.43 4.93
N VAL A 141 -3.91 2.42 5.80
CA VAL A 141 -2.99 1.29 5.81
C VAL A 141 -3.78 0.01 6.06
N ARG A 142 -3.40 -1.05 5.36
CA ARG A 142 -3.85 -2.41 5.61
C ARG A 142 -2.64 -3.33 5.63
N ILE A 143 -2.50 -4.09 6.71
CA ILE A 143 -1.47 -5.11 6.86
C ILE A 143 -2.18 -6.45 7.10
N GLU A 144 -1.85 -7.44 6.31
CA GLU A 144 -2.41 -8.78 6.31
C GLU A 144 -1.32 -9.79 6.72
N PRO A 145 -1.19 -10.08 8.03
CA PRO A 145 -0.27 -11.09 8.50
C PRO A 145 -0.86 -12.50 8.34
N ARG A 146 0.02 -13.47 8.14
CA ARG A 146 -0.30 -14.87 7.94
C ARG A 146 0.70 -15.74 8.70
N ALA A 147 0.18 -16.72 9.41
CA ALA A 147 0.93 -17.72 10.15
C ALA A 147 1.16 -18.95 9.27
N HIS A 148 2.40 -19.39 9.15
CA HIS A 148 2.77 -20.57 8.41
C HIS A 148 3.12 -21.72 9.33
N ARG A 149 2.86 -22.94 8.85
CA ARG A 149 3.48 -24.13 9.42
C ARG A 149 4.79 -24.34 8.67
N VAL A 150 5.89 -24.27 9.39
CA VAL A 150 7.25 -24.52 8.91
C VAL A 150 7.71 -25.93 9.22
#